data_AF-A0AAX4KRR9-F1
#
_entry.id   AF-A0AAX4KRR9-F1
#
_cell.length_a   1.000
_cell.length_b   1.000
_cell.length_c   1.000
_cell.angle_alpha   90.00
_cell.angle_beta   90.00
_cell.angle_gamma   90.00
#
_symmetry.space_group_name_H-M   'P 1'
#
loop_
_entity.id
_entity.type
_entity.pdbx_description
1 polymer ?
#
loop_
_entity_poly.entity_id
_entity_poly.type
_entity_poly.pdbx_seq_one_letter_code
_entity_poly.pdbx_strand_id
1 'polypeptide(L)'
;MASRLALKSLRTAALARPVPRVAAQSVRFLATQPTPDEKAEQIINSVPSSSLFTKTGGILLGTGLTAAAVSSELYVANEETVLAVGFLVIFGAIASSIGAPYSGWANGHIERIKGILNSARSEHTKAVTDRISSVSQLQDVVPLTESLYAVAKETNVIEHENFKLAQENAVKAELKSVLDSWVRYEQQQREAEQAALVKTVQANVESELAKPAFKKQLLEEALSQIEQLSKAKAI
;
A
#
# COMPACT_ATOMS: atom_id res chain seq x y z
N MET A 1 26.59 -17.83 42.03
CA MET A 1 25.27 -18.02 42.69
C MET A 1 24.74 -19.39 42.30
N ALA A 2 25.33 -20.47 42.81
CA ALA A 2 24.90 -21.15 44.04
C ALA A 2 23.49 -21.75 43.90
N SER A 3 23.50 -23.01 43.50
CA SER A 3 22.46 -24.03 43.56
C SER A 3 21.62 -24.00 44.83
N ARG A 4 20.30 -24.17 44.69
CA ARG A 4 19.43 -24.72 45.73
C ARG A 4 18.37 -25.63 45.12
N LEU A 5 18.74 -26.90 45.00
CA LEU A 5 17.81 -28.03 44.97
C LEU A 5 17.15 -28.11 46.35
N ALA A 6 15.82 -28.01 46.39
CA ALA A 6 15.03 -28.25 47.60
C ALA A 6 14.27 -29.58 47.44
N LEU A 7 14.86 -30.64 47.97
CA LEU A 7 14.20 -31.88 48.34
C LEU A 7 13.73 -31.76 49.80
N LYS A 8 12.42 -31.79 50.02
CA LYS A 8 11.70 -32.16 51.27
C LYS A 8 10.23 -31.84 51.04
N SER A 9 9.23 -32.55 51.53
CA SER A 9 9.05 -33.91 52.05
C SER A 9 7.56 -33.99 52.41
N LEU A 10 7.08 -35.22 52.59
CA LEU A 10 5.99 -35.56 53.51
C LEU A 10 4.57 -35.11 53.11
N ARG A 11 3.86 -36.08 52.53
CA ARG A 11 2.59 -36.64 53.04
C ARG A 11 1.68 -35.65 53.76
N THR A 12 0.72 -35.12 53.01
CA THR A 12 -0.58 -34.69 53.55
C THR A 12 -1.62 -35.69 53.09
N ALA A 13 -2.11 -36.49 54.05
CA ALA A 13 -3.34 -37.24 53.91
C ALA A 13 -4.49 -36.24 53.79
N ALA A 14 -5.01 -36.08 52.58
CA ALA A 14 -6.26 -35.37 52.34
C ALA A 14 -7.36 -36.40 52.16
N LEU A 15 -8.36 -36.31 53.05
CA LEU A 15 -9.58 -37.11 53.07
C LEU A 15 -10.23 -37.14 51.69
N ALA A 16 -10.43 -38.35 51.18
CA ALA A 16 -11.16 -38.62 49.95
C ALA A 16 -12.58 -38.07 50.06
N ARG A 17 -12.87 -37.05 49.26
CA ARG A 17 -14.24 -36.58 49.00
C ARG A 17 -14.94 -37.67 48.16
N PRO A 18 -16.15 -38.13 48.50
CA PRO A 18 -16.86 -39.08 47.66
C PRO A 18 -17.21 -38.39 46.35
N VAL A 19 -16.48 -38.72 45.28
CA VAL A 19 -16.87 -38.41 43.91
C VAL A 19 -18.17 -39.18 43.66
N PRO A 20 -19.24 -38.55 43.15
CA PRO A 20 -20.42 -39.30 42.74
C PRO A 20 -19.94 -40.34 41.73
N ARG A 21 -20.09 -41.61 42.12
CA ARG A 21 -19.92 -42.75 41.22
C ARG A 21 -21.02 -42.56 40.18
N VAL A 22 -20.68 -41.92 39.06
CA VAL A 22 -21.50 -41.99 37.85
C VAL A 22 -21.62 -43.49 37.64
N ALA A 23 -22.80 -44.04 37.93
CA ALA A 23 -23.12 -45.37 37.50
C ALA A 23 -22.77 -45.36 36.02
N ALA A 24 -21.77 -46.16 35.63
CA ALA A 24 -21.58 -46.48 34.24
C ALA A 24 -22.92 -47.09 33.84
N GLN A 25 -23.79 -46.24 33.29
CA GLN A 25 -24.95 -46.72 32.59
C GLN A 25 -24.31 -47.68 31.60
N SER A 26 -24.65 -48.95 31.76
CA SER A 26 -24.58 -49.89 30.66
C SER A 26 -25.35 -49.18 29.55
N VAL A 27 -24.61 -48.43 28.72
CA VAL A 27 -25.06 -48.07 27.39
C VAL A 27 -25.10 -49.43 26.73
N ARG A 28 -26.22 -50.12 26.94
CA ARG A 28 -26.71 -51.05 25.95
C ARG A 28 -26.69 -50.18 24.70
N PHE A 29 -25.67 -50.35 23.87
CA PHE A 29 -25.82 -50.05 22.47
C PHE A 29 -27.07 -50.83 22.12
N LEU A 30 -28.20 -50.12 22.06
CA LEU A 30 -29.36 -50.58 21.33
C LEU A 30 -28.82 -50.57 19.91
N ALA A 31 -28.11 -51.63 19.56
CA ALA A 31 -27.92 -52.01 18.20
C ALA A 31 -29.35 -52.19 17.73
N THR A 32 -29.90 -51.18 17.07
CA THR A 32 -30.90 -51.38 16.04
C THR A 32 -30.20 -52.34 15.10
N GLN A 33 -30.30 -53.64 15.37
CA GLN A 33 -29.85 -54.65 14.45
C GLN A 33 -30.60 -54.31 13.17
N PRO A 34 -29.90 -53.99 12.07
CA PRO A 34 -30.59 -53.59 10.87
C PRO A 34 -31.62 -54.65 10.55
N THR A 35 -32.80 -54.20 10.14
CA THR A 35 -33.88 -55.12 9.82
C THR A 35 -33.35 -56.13 8.78
N PRO A 36 -33.82 -57.38 8.76
CA PRO A 36 -33.32 -58.38 7.81
C PRO A 36 -33.30 -57.86 6.35
N ASP A 37 -34.27 -57.02 6.02
CA ASP A 37 -34.38 -56.33 4.72
C ASP A 37 -33.21 -55.35 4.50
N GLU A 38 -32.89 -54.49 5.47
CA GLU A 38 -31.76 -53.56 5.40
C GLU A 38 -30.41 -54.29 5.29
N LYS A 39 -30.23 -55.43 5.97
CA LYS A 39 -29.02 -56.26 5.85
C LYS A 39 -28.91 -56.89 4.46
N ALA A 40 -30.01 -57.41 3.93
CA ALA A 40 -30.05 -57.98 2.59
C ALA A 40 -29.70 -56.93 1.53
N GLU A 41 -30.21 -55.70 1.68
CA GLU A 41 -29.84 -54.58 0.82
C GLU A 41 -28.36 -54.23 0.91
N GLN A 42 -27.78 -54.20 2.11
CA GLN A 42 -26.33 -53.99 2.29
C GLN A 42 -25.49 -55.06 1.58
N ILE A 43 -25.89 -56.33 1.67
CA ILE A 43 -25.20 -57.44 1.00
C ILE A 43 -25.30 -57.28 -0.52
N ILE A 44 -26.49 -57.03 -1.06
CA ILE A 44 -26.71 -56.81 -2.50
C ILE A 44 -25.89 -55.61 -3.00
N ASN A 45 -25.83 -54.53 -2.21
CA ASN A 45 -25.11 -53.32 -2.58
C ASN A 45 -23.59 -53.46 -2.49
N SER A 46 -23.07 -54.32 -1.61
CA SER A 46 -21.62 -54.57 -1.46
C SER A 46 -20.97 -55.27 -2.66
N VAL A 47 -21.75 -55.94 -3.51
CA VAL A 47 -21.24 -56.62 -4.70
C VAL A 47 -20.84 -55.57 -5.76
N PRO A 48 -19.59 -55.61 -6.27
CA PRO A 48 -19.09 -54.64 -7.25
C PRO A 48 -19.76 -54.86 -8.62
N SER A 49 -20.91 -54.23 -8.83
CA SER A 49 -21.62 -54.16 -10.10
C SER A 49 -22.60 -52.99 -10.09
N SER A 50 -22.92 -52.44 -11.27
CA SER A 50 -23.83 -51.30 -11.43
C SER A 50 -25.29 -51.70 -11.73
N SER A 51 -25.57 -52.96 -12.07
CA SER A 51 -26.92 -53.46 -12.40
C SER A 51 -27.49 -54.38 -11.32
N LEU A 52 -28.76 -54.19 -10.95
CA LEU A 52 -29.45 -55.03 -9.96
C LEU A 52 -29.50 -56.50 -10.39
N PHE A 53 -29.74 -56.76 -11.67
CA PHE A 53 -29.76 -58.12 -12.22
C PHE A 53 -28.39 -58.81 -12.07
N THR A 54 -27.31 -58.06 -12.29
CA THR A 54 -25.94 -58.60 -12.14
C THR A 54 -25.57 -58.78 -10.66
N LYS A 55 -26.06 -57.92 -9.75
CA LYS A 55 -25.84 -58.08 -8.30
C LYS A 55 -26.54 -59.34 -7.78
N THR A 56 -27.83 -59.50 -8.06
CA THR A 56 -28.59 -60.68 -7.63
C THR A 56 -28.12 -61.93 -8.35
N GLY A 57 -27.85 -61.84 -9.66
CA GLY A 57 -27.28 -62.91 -10.46
C GLY A 57 -25.92 -63.35 -9.94
N GLY A 58 -25.03 -62.43 -9.58
CA GLY A 58 -23.71 -62.76 -9.02
C GLY A 58 -23.78 -63.49 -7.69
N ILE A 59 -24.68 -63.07 -6.78
CA ILE A 59 -24.88 -63.75 -5.49
C ILE A 59 -25.47 -65.15 -5.71
N LEU A 60 -26.48 -65.27 -6.58
CA LEU A 60 -27.13 -66.55 -6.90
C LEU A 60 -26.15 -67.51 -7.59
N LEU A 61 -25.35 -67.01 -8.52
CA LEU A 61 -24.31 -67.80 -9.19
C LEU A 61 -23.21 -68.20 -8.21
N GLY A 62 -22.73 -67.30 -7.35
CA GLY A 62 -21.72 -67.64 -6.35
C GLY A 62 -22.22 -68.68 -5.34
N THR A 63 -23.45 -68.53 -4.85
CA THR A 63 -24.07 -69.49 -3.93
C THR A 63 -24.38 -70.81 -4.64
N GLY A 64 -24.84 -70.77 -5.88
CA GLY A 64 -25.12 -71.96 -6.68
C GLY A 64 -23.86 -72.75 -7.03
N LEU A 65 -22.77 -72.07 -7.41
CA LEU A 65 -21.48 -72.70 -7.70
C LEU A 65 -20.85 -73.30 -6.45
N THR A 66 -20.92 -72.62 -5.30
CA THR A 66 -20.41 -73.17 -4.03
C THR A 66 -21.22 -74.38 -3.58
N ALA A 67 -22.56 -74.32 -3.66
CA ALA A 67 -23.43 -75.46 -3.36
C ALA A 67 -23.17 -76.64 -4.32
N ALA A 68 -23.00 -76.38 -5.61
CA ALA A 68 -22.67 -77.41 -6.60
C ALA A 68 -21.27 -78.01 -6.35
N ALA A 69 -20.27 -77.20 -5.99
CA ALA A 69 -18.92 -77.68 -5.70
C ALA A 69 -18.86 -78.57 -4.45
N VAL A 70 -19.66 -78.27 -3.42
CA VAL A 70 -19.82 -79.13 -2.25
C VAL A 70 -20.61 -80.39 -2.60
N SER A 71 -21.72 -80.26 -3.33
CA SER A 71 -22.61 -81.37 -3.68
C SER A 71 -21.98 -82.37 -4.65
N SER A 72 -21.03 -81.93 -5.49
CA SER A 72 -20.30 -82.78 -6.44
C SER A 72 -18.96 -83.29 -5.90
N GLU A 73 -18.66 -83.04 -4.61
CA GLU A 73 -17.36 -83.34 -3.97
C GLU A 73 -16.16 -82.72 -4.69
N LEU A 74 -16.38 -81.74 -5.57
CA LEU A 74 -15.32 -80.97 -6.22
C LEU A 74 -14.49 -80.20 -5.18
N TYR A 75 -15.12 -79.83 -4.06
CA TYR A 75 -14.46 -79.34 -2.86
C TYR A 75 -14.61 -80.34 -1.71
N VAL A 76 -13.49 -80.96 -1.31
CA VAL A 76 -13.43 -81.87 -0.15
C VAL A 76 -12.86 -81.12 1.05
N ALA A 77 -13.63 -81.07 2.14
CA ALA A 77 -13.19 -80.45 3.39
C ALA A 77 -12.12 -81.32 4.07
N ASN A 78 -10.84 -81.00 3.83
CA ASN A 78 -9.68 -81.63 4.47
C ASN A 78 -9.07 -80.73 5.56
N GLU A 79 -8.05 -81.21 6.28
CA GLU A 79 -7.31 -80.48 7.32
C GLU A 79 -6.77 -79.11 6.81
N GLU A 80 -6.36 -79.04 5.54
CA GLU A 80 -5.91 -77.80 4.91
C GLU A 80 -7.00 -76.72 4.83
N THR A 81 -8.28 -77.07 4.89
CA THR A 81 -9.39 -76.10 4.86
C THR A 81 -9.49 -75.32 6.17
N VAL A 82 -9.18 -75.95 7.30
CA VAL A 82 -9.08 -75.27 8.61
C VAL A 82 -7.91 -74.29 8.60
N LEU A 83 -6.78 -74.69 8.00
CA LEU A 83 -5.62 -73.81 7.81
C LEU A 83 -5.95 -72.62 6.89
N ALA A 84 -6.65 -72.86 5.77
CA ALA A 84 -7.05 -71.82 4.83
C ALA A 84 -8.01 -70.80 5.48
N VAL A 85 -9.01 -71.27 6.23
CA VAL A 85 -9.93 -70.40 6.97
C VAL A 85 -9.17 -69.61 8.05
N GLY A 86 -8.28 -70.25 8.81
CA GLY A 86 -7.44 -69.58 9.80
C GLY A 86 -6.55 -68.50 9.18
N PHE A 87 -5.94 -68.79 8.02
CA PHE A 87 -5.15 -67.83 7.26
C PHE A 87 -5.99 -66.63 6.79
N LEU A 88 -7.19 -66.85 6.27
CA LEU A 88 -8.09 -65.78 5.83
C LEU A 88 -8.53 -64.87 6.98
N VAL A 89 -8.79 -65.45 8.17
CA VAL A 89 -9.15 -64.67 9.37
C VAL A 89 -7.97 -63.81 9.82
N ILE A 90 -6.77 -64.38 9.91
CA ILE A 90 -5.56 -63.62 10.28
C ILE A 90 -5.26 -62.54 9.24
N PHE A 91 -5.33 -62.88 7.95
CA PHE A 91 -5.12 -61.92 6.87
C PHE A 91 -6.13 -60.78 6.90
N GLY A 92 -7.41 -61.06 7.15
CA GLY A 92 -8.44 -60.03 7.31
C GLY A 92 -8.18 -59.12 8.51
N ALA A 93 -7.74 -59.68 9.65
CA ALA A 93 -7.36 -58.91 10.82
C ALA A 93 -6.11 -58.03 10.57
N ILE A 94 -5.12 -58.53 9.84
CA ILE A 94 -3.92 -57.76 9.45
C ILE A 94 -4.28 -56.66 8.45
N ALA A 95 -5.07 -56.98 7.43
CA ALA A 95 -5.47 -56.02 6.40
C ALA A 95 -6.27 -54.85 7.00
N SER A 96 -7.19 -55.13 7.93
CA SER A 96 -7.96 -54.11 8.63
C SER A 96 -7.13 -53.28 9.61
N SER A 97 -6.15 -53.89 10.29
CA SER A 97 -5.31 -53.18 11.27
C SER A 97 -4.18 -52.34 10.64
N ILE A 98 -3.60 -52.76 9.51
CA ILE A 98 -2.47 -52.07 8.87
C ILE A 98 -2.93 -51.10 7.76
N GLY A 99 -4.08 -51.31 7.15
CA GLY A 99 -4.55 -50.48 6.02
C GLY A 99 -4.66 -48.99 6.37
N ALA A 100 -5.27 -48.66 7.52
CA ALA A 100 -5.40 -47.28 7.97
C ALA A 100 -4.06 -46.59 8.30
N PRO A 101 -3.16 -47.15 9.13
CA PRO A 101 -1.87 -46.50 9.41
C PRO A 101 -0.96 -46.42 8.18
N TYR A 102 -0.98 -47.42 7.29
CA TYR A 102 -0.18 -47.38 6.07
C TYR A 102 -0.66 -46.30 5.10
N SER A 103 -1.97 -46.17 4.89
CA SER A 103 -2.51 -45.10 4.02
C SER A 103 -2.21 -43.71 4.59
N GLY A 104 -2.30 -43.51 5.91
CA GLY A 104 -1.89 -42.27 6.57
C GLY A 104 -0.41 -41.95 6.38
N TRP A 105 0.47 -42.94 6.53
CA TRP A 105 1.91 -42.79 6.29
C TRP A 105 2.22 -42.46 4.83
N ALA A 106 1.59 -43.17 3.88
CA ALA A 106 1.79 -42.97 2.46
C ALA A 106 1.32 -41.56 2.03
N ASN A 107 0.14 -41.14 2.48
CA ASN A 107 -0.39 -39.80 2.20
C ASN A 107 0.50 -38.71 2.80
N GLY A 108 0.95 -38.86 4.05
CA GLY A 108 1.87 -37.91 4.66
C GLY A 108 3.23 -37.83 3.95
N HIS A 109 3.71 -38.93 3.38
CA HIS A 109 4.93 -38.92 2.58
C HIS A 109 4.75 -38.20 1.24
N ILE A 110 3.64 -38.48 0.55
CA ILE A 110 3.26 -37.80 -0.69
C ILE A 110 3.11 -36.30 -0.46
N GLU A 111 2.43 -35.90 0.62
CA GLU A 111 2.19 -34.49 0.94
C GLU A 111 3.47 -33.73 1.28
N ARG A 112 4.42 -34.37 1.99
CA ARG A 112 5.73 -33.78 2.25
C ARG A 112 6.50 -33.52 0.96
N ILE A 113 6.55 -34.49 0.04
CA ILE A 113 7.23 -34.33 -1.25
C ILE A 113 6.56 -33.22 -2.07
N LYS A 114 5.23 -33.23 -2.15
CA LYS A 114 4.48 -32.17 -2.84
C LYS A 114 4.74 -30.80 -2.21
N GLY A 115 4.77 -30.71 -0.89
CA GLY A 115 5.05 -29.49 -0.14
C GLY A 115 6.44 -28.93 -0.45
N ILE A 116 7.48 -29.77 -0.41
CA ILE A 116 8.85 -29.36 -0.77
C ILE A 116 8.91 -28.88 -2.22
N LEU A 117 8.30 -29.62 -3.15
CA LEU A 117 8.33 -29.25 -4.57
C LEU A 117 7.60 -27.93 -4.86
N ASN A 118 6.44 -27.72 -4.23
CA ASN A 118 5.68 -26.47 -4.37
C ASN A 118 6.40 -25.30 -3.70
N SER A 119 7.00 -25.51 -2.53
CA SER A 119 7.80 -24.50 -1.84
C SER A 119 9.02 -24.10 -2.67
N ALA A 120 9.77 -25.07 -3.19
CA ALA A 120 10.94 -24.81 -4.04
C ALA A 120 10.56 -24.05 -5.32
N ARG A 121 9.42 -24.40 -5.95
CA ARG A 121 8.90 -23.63 -7.10
C ARG A 121 8.57 -22.20 -6.71
N SER A 122 7.83 -22.00 -5.61
CA SER A 122 7.45 -20.67 -5.13
C SER A 122 8.68 -19.82 -4.80
N GLU A 123 9.63 -20.37 -4.05
CA GLU A 123 10.87 -19.70 -3.67
C GLU A 123 11.71 -19.33 -4.91
N HIS A 124 11.84 -20.23 -5.88
CA HIS A 124 12.57 -19.97 -7.11
C HIS A 124 11.88 -18.89 -7.98
N THR A 125 10.54 -18.92 -8.08
CA THR A 125 9.80 -17.86 -8.77
C THR A 125 9.95 -16.51 -8.09
N LYS A 126 9.99 -16.49 -6.75
CA LYS A 126 10.19 -15.29 -5.97
C LYS A 126 11.61 -14.74 -6.17
N ALA A 127 12.64 -15.57 -6.04
CA ALA A 127 14.03 -15.16 -6.26
C ALA A 127 14.27 -14.60 -7.67
N VAL A 128 13.66 -15.21 -8.70
CA VAL A 128 13.73 -14.70 -10.08
C VAL A 128 13.00 -13.36 -10.20
N THR A 129 11.81 -13.23 -9.60
CA THR A 129 11.03 -11.98 -9.60
C THR A 129 11.77 -10.85 -8.89
N ASP A 130 12.36 -11.14 -7.73
CA ASP A 130 13.18 -10.19 -6.95
C ASP A 130 14.40 -9.74 -7.78
N ARG A 131 15.05 -10.68 -8.49
CA ARG A 131 16.17 -10.35 -9.38
C ARG A 131 15.75 -9.50 -10.57
N ILE A 132 14.60 -9.80 -11.18
CA ILE A 132 14.02 -8.98 -12.26
C ILE A 132 13.73 -7.57 -11.75
N SER A 133 13.15 -7.43 -10.55
CA SER A 133 12.86 -6.11 -9.96
C SER A 133 14.13 -5.29 -9.72
N SER A 134 15.20 -5.93 -9.24
CA SER A 134 16.50 -5.27 -9.02
C SER A 134 17.15 -4.85 -10.33
N VAL A 135 17.07 -5.68 -11.38
CA VAL A 135 17.60 -5.33 -12.71
C VAL A 135 16.76 -4.24 -13.37
N SER A 136 15.44 -4.25 -13.19
CA SER A 136 14.55 -3.21 -13.69
C SER A 136 14.93 -1.82 -13.14
N GLN A 137 15.31 -1.72 -11.87
CA GLN A 137 15.76 -0.45 -11.28
C GLN A 137 17.05 0.07 -11.93
N LEU A 138 17.92 -0.81 -12.42
CA LEU A 138 19.15 -0.41 -13.11
C LEU A 138 18.88 0.16 -14.51
N GLN A 139 17.73 -0.17 -15.13
CA GLN A 139 17.33 0.37 -16.42
C GLN A 139 17.11 1.90 -16.35
N ASP A 140 16.59 2.40 -15.23
CA ASP A 140 16.26 3.81 -15.04
C ASP A 140 17.48 4.69 -14.73
N VAL A 141 18.63 4.10 -14.40
CA VAL A 141 19.83 4.87 -14.02
C VAL A 141 20.47 5.58 -15.22
N VAL A 142 20.41 4.98 -16.42
CA VAL A 142 20.95 5.58 -17.65
C VAL A 142 20.21 6.88 -18.02
N PRO A 143 18.86 6.88 -18.22
CA PRO A 143 18.15 8.12 -18.53
C PRO A 143 18.22 9.14 -17.39
N LEU A 144 18.26 8.70 -16.13
CA LEU A 144 18.45 9.60 -15.00
C LEU A 144 19.80 10.33 -15.09
N THR A 145 20.87 9.62 -15.42
CA THR A 145 22.22 10.22 -15.54
C THR A 145 22.29 11.19 -16.72
N GLU A 146 21.69 10.84 -17.85
CA GLU A 146 21.57 11.75 -19.00
C GLU A 146 20.77 13.01 -18.65
N SER A 147 19.65 12.86 -17.93
CA SER A 147 18.84 13.99 -17.46
C SER A 147 19.62 14.88 -16.49
N LEU A 148 20.44 14.31 -15.62
CA LEU A 148 21.25 15.07 -14.66
C LEU A 148 22.32 15.90 -15.38
N TYR A 149 22.91 15.36 -16.45
CA TYR A 149 23.86 16.10 -17.29
C TYR A 149 23.16 17.18 -18.12
N ALA A 150 21.96 16.92 -18.64
CA ALA A 150 21.14 17.91 -19.33
C ALA A 150 20.78 19.09 -18.41
N VAL A 151 20.32 18.81 -17.18
CA VAL A 151 20.02 19.84 -16.17
C VAL A 151 21.26 20.65 -15.82
N ALA A 152 22.42 20.01 -15.66
CA ALA A 152 23.67 20.72 -15.38
C ALA A 152 24.06 21.67 -16.54
N LYS A 153 23.88 21.23 -17.79
CA LYS A 153 24.15 22.04 -18.98
C LYS A 153 23.18 23.22 -19.10
N GLU A 154 21.88 22.98 -18.92
CA GLU A 154 20.85 24.02 -18.94
C GLU A 154 21.06 25.05 -17.83
N THR A 155 21.43 24.60 -16.63
CA THR A 155 21.75 25.47 -15.50
C THR A 155 22.90 26.41 -15.85
N ASN A 156 23.98 25.89 -16.45
CA ASN A 156 25.12 26.72 -16.84
C ASN A 156 24.75 27.78 -17.91
N VAL A 157 23.91 27.42 -18.88
CA VAL A 157 23.42 28.36 -19.90
C VAL A 157 22.59 29.47 -19.26
N ILE A 158 21.65 29.11 -18.38
CA ILE A 158 20.78 30.06 -17.69
C ILE A 158 21.58 30.97 -16.75
N GLU A 159 22.56 30.43 -16.03
CA GLU A 159 23.46 31.24 -15.18
C GLU A 159 24.27 32.25 -16.00
N HIS A 160 24.78 31.84 -17.16
CA HIS A 160 25.51 32.73 -18.06
C HIS A 160 24.63 33.84 -18.63
N GLU A 161 23.40 33.51 -19.05
CA GLU A 161 22.42 34.49 -19.53
C GLU A 161 22.01 35.47 -18.42
N ASN A 162 21.73 34.96 -17.22
CA ASN A 162 21.44 35.79 -16.05
C ASN A 162 22.60 36.73 -15.72
N PHE A 163 23.85 36.25 -15.82
CA PHE A 163 25.03 37.08 -15.57
C PHE A 163 25.17 38.20 -16.61
N LYS A 164 24.93 37.92 -17.90
CA LYS A 164 24.92 38.94 -18.96
C LYS A 164 23.84 39.98 -18.72
N LEU A 165 22.61 39.55 -18.46
CA LEU A 165 21.48 40.46 -18.20
C LEU A 165 21.74 41.31 -16.94
N ALA A 166 22.32 40.74 -15.90
CA ALA A 166 22.71 41.47 -14.70
C ALA A 166 23.76 42.56 -14.99
N GLN A 167 24.79 42.25 -15.80
CA GLN A 167 25.78 43.25 -16.22
C GLN A 167 25.16 44.37 -17.05
N GLU A 168 24.30 44.04 -18.02
CA GLU A 168 23.60 45.05 -18.82
C GLU A 168 22.72 45.94 -17.97
N ASN A 169 22.01 45.37 -17.00
CA ASN A 169 21.16 46.13 -16.08
C ASN A 169 21.97 47.01 -15.13
N ALA A 170 23.12 46.53 -14.64
CA ALA A 170 24.03 47.34 -13.84
C ALA A 170 24.53 48.56 -14.63
N VAL A 171 24.97 48.35 -15.88
CA VAL A 171 25.39 49.46 -16.76
C VAL A 171 24.24 50.42 -17.03
N LYS A 172 23.05 49.92 -17.39
CA LYS A 172 21.86 50.77 -17.60
C LYS A 172 21.50 51.58 -16.35
N ALA A 173 21.62 51.00 -15.15
CA ALA A 173 21.35 51.68 -13.89
C ALA A 173 22.35 52.81 -13.61
N GLU A 174 23.65 52.57 -13.86
CA GLU A 174 24.69 53.61 -13.73
C GLU A 174 24.45 54.76 -14.72
N LEU A 175 24.18 54.46 -15.99
CA LEU A 175 23.87 55.50 -16.98
C LEU A 175 22.61 56.30 -16.60
N LYS A 176 21.57 55.62 -16.11
CA LYS A 176 20.36 56.29 -15.64
C LYS A 176 20.65 57.19 -14.44
N SER A 177 21.43 56.72 -13.47
CA SER A 177 21.84 57.51 -12.29
C SER A 177 22.57 58.78 -12.70
N VAL A 178 23.51 58.68 -13.64
CA VAL A 178 24.21 59.85 -14.21
C VAL A 178 23.20 60.78 -14.88
N LEU A 179 22.33 60.29 -15.76
CA LEU A 179 21.35 61.13 -16.46
C LEU A 179 20.37 61.82 -15.49
N ASP A 180 19.85 61.09 -14.50
CA ASP A 180 18.97 61.64 -13.47
C ASP A 180 19.69 62.72 -12.65
N SER A 181 21.00 62.58 -12.40
CA SER A 181 21.81 63.61 -11.73
C SER A 181 21.94 64.89 -12.56
N TRP A 182 22.11 64.78 -13.88
CA TRP A 182 22.13 65.92 -14.79
C TRP A 182 20.77 66.63 -14.85
N VAL A 183 19.68 65.87 -14.96
CA VAL A 183 18.32 66.43 -14.95
C VAL A 183 18.05 67.16 -13.63
N ARG A 184 18.44 66.58 -12.50
CA ARG A 184 18.31 67.23 -11.19
C ARG A 184 19.13 68.51 -11.11
N TYR A 185 20.36 68.51 -11.62
CA TYR A 185 21.19 69.71 -11.67
C TYR A 185 20.56 70.80 -12.55
N GLU A 186 20.02 70.46 -13.72
CA GLU A 186 19.33 71.41 -14.60
C GLU A 186 18.08 71.99 -13.94
N GLN A 187 17.27 71.16 -13.29
CA GLN A 187 16.11 71.62 -12.52
C GLN A 187 16.50 72.59 -11.41
N GLN A 188 17.55 72.28 -10.64
CA GLN A 188 18.07 73.16 -9.59
C GLN A 188 18.58 74.49 -10.14
N GLN A 189 19.26 74.48 -11.29
CA GLN A 189 19.72 75.72 -11.93
C GLN A 189 18.55 76.57 -12.41
N ARG A 190 17.56 75.96 -13.07
CA ARG A 190 16.34 76.69 -13.49
C ARG A 190 15.58 77.27 -12.30
N GLU A 191 15.44 76.52 -11.22
CA GLU A 191 14.80 77.01 -9.98
C GLU A 191 15.59 78.16 -9.35
N ALA A 192 16.93 78.08 -9.33
CA ALA A 192 17.81 79.13 -8.81
C ALA A 192 17.76 80.41 -9.66
N GLU A 193 17.78 80.28 -10.99
CA GLU A 193 17.62 81.39 -11.93
C GLU A 193 16.24 82.04 -11.78
N GLN A 194 15.18 81.25 -11.68
CA GLN A 194 13.83 81.77 -11.43
C GLN A 194 13.74 82.49 -10.09
N ALA A 195 14.33 81.94 -9.02
CA ALA A 195 14.36 82.60 -7.71
C ALA A 195 15.16 83.92 -7.75
N ALA A 196 16.29 83.95 -8.47
CA ALA A 196 17.09 85.16 -8.66
C ALA A 196 16.33 86.22 -9.49
N LEU A 197 15.66 85.81 -10.58
CA LEU A 197 14.80 86.66 -11.39
C LEU A 197 13.65 87.23 -10.56
N VAL A 198 12.95 86.41 -9.77
CA VAL A 198 11.88 86.86 -8.87
C VAL A 198 12.42 87.88 -7.86
N LYS A 199 13.58 87.62 -7.25
CA LYS A 199 14.18 88.55 -6.28
C LYS A 199 14.60 89.88 -6.92
N THR A 200 15.16 89.85 -8.13
CA THR A 200 15.54 91.08 -8.86
C THR A 200 14.32 91.87 -9.31
N VAL A 201 13.29 91.21 -9.84
CA VAL A 201 12.02 91.86 -10.19
C VAL A 201 11.36 92.45 -8.95
N GLN A 202 11.31 91.72 -7.84
CA GLN A 202 10.78 92.22 -6.57
C GLN A 202 11.55 93.46 -6.09
N ALA A 203 12.88 93.42 -6.07
CA ALA A 203 13.71 94.56 -5.67
C ALA A 203 13.51 95.78 -6.60
N ASN A 204 13.40 95.56 -7.91
CA ASN A 204 13.11 96.63 -8.87
C ASN A 204 11.73 97.26 -8.62
N VAL A 205 10.69 96.45 -8.40
CA VAL A 205 9.33 96.92 -8.08
C VAL A 205 9.31 97.70 -6.75
N GLU A 206 9.96 97.19 -5.70
CA GLU A 206 10.10 97.89 -4.42
C GLU A 206 10.83 99.23 -4.57
N SER A 207 11.86 99.29 -5.43
CA SER A 207 12.59 100.53 -5.71
C SER A 207 11.79 101.56 -6.51
N GLU A 208 10.99 101.13 -7.50
CA GLU A 208 10.07 102.00 -8.24
C GLU A 208 8.95 102.52 -7.33
N LEU A 209 8.39 101.65 -6.48
CA LEU A 209 7.39 102.03 -5.47
C LEU A 209 7.94 103.03 -4.45
N ALA A 210 9.24 103.00 -4.15
CA ALA A 210 9.85 103.97 -3.24
C ALA A 210 9.93 105.39 -3.84
N LYS A 211 9.92 105.55 -5.17
CA LYS A 211 10.04 106.86 -5.83
C LYS A 211 8.77 107.70 -5.60
N PRO A 212 8.89 108.95 -5.15
CA PRO A 212 7.73 109.80 -4.85
C PRO A 212 6.91 110.18 -6.09
N ALA A 213 7.53 110.21 -7.28
CA ALA A 213 6.85 110.47 -8.54
C ALA A 213 5.86 109.36 -8.93
N PHE A 214 6.28 108.09 -8.77
CA PHE A 214 5.44 106.93 -9.05
C PHE A 214 4.28 106.82 -8.05
N LYS A 215 4.53 107.09 -6.75
CA LYS A 215 3.44 107.16 -5.74
C LYS A 215 2.37 108.19 -6.09
N LYS A 216 2.76 109.36 -6.61
CA LYS A 216 1.81 110.40 -7.05
C LYS A 216 1.01 109.94 -8.27
N GLN A 217 1.67 109.38 -9.28
CA GLN A 217 0.99 108.82 -10.46
C GLN A 217 0.02 107.70 -10.10
N LEU A 218 0.40 106.80 -9.18
CA LEU A 218 -0.48 105.74 -8.70
C LEU A 218 -1.70 106.29 -7.94
N LEU A 219 -1.52 107.34 -7.13
CA LEU A 219 -2.64 108.01 -6.45
C LEU A 219 -3.57 108.72 -7.44
N GLU A 220 -3.02 109.38 -8.47
CA GLU A 220 -3.81 109.99 -9.56
C GLU A 220 -4.57 108.93 -10.36
N GLU A 221 -3.94 107.80 -10.68
CA GLU A 221 -4.58 106.69 -11.38
C GLU A 221 -5.67 106.04 -10.52
N ALA A 222 -5.40 105.78 -9.23
CA ALA A 222 -6.40 105.29 -8.29
C ALA A 222 -7.58 106.26 -8.12
N LEU A 223 -7.32 107.57 -8.05
CA LEU A 223 -8.37 108.60 -8.06
C LEU A 223 -9.18 108.55 -9.36
N SER A 224 -8.54 108.42 -10.51
CA SER A 224 -9.22 108.30 -11.81
C SER A 224 -10.09 107.03 -11.90
N GLN A 225 -9.62 105.90 -11.37
CA GLN A 225 -10.38 104.65 -11.32
C GLN A 225 -11.57 104.75 -10.36
N ILE A 226 -11.40 105.42 -9.20
CA ILE A 226 -12.50 105.70 -8.28
C ILE A 226 -13.51 106.66 -8.93
N GLU A 227 -13.07 107.69 -9.65
CA GLU A 227 -13.95 108.62 -10.38
C GLU A 227 -14.70 107.93 -11.52
N GLN A 228 -14.08 106.97 -12.21
CA GLN A 228 -14.76 106.14 -13.20
C GLN A 228 -15.78 105.20 -12.55
N LEU A 229 -15.44 104.55 -11.43
CA LEU A 229 -16.37 103.72 -10.67
C LEU A 229 -17.52 104.53 -10.07
N SER A 230 -17.28 105.77 -9.61
CA SER A 230 -18.33 106.65 -9.10
C SER A 230 -19.24 107.15 -10.21
N LYS A 231 -18.71 107.41 -11.41
CA LYS A 231 -19.51 107.73 -12.61
C LYS A 231 -20.30 106.52 -13.12
N ALA A 232 -19.73 105.32 -13.04
CA ALA A 232 -20.41 104.07 -13.42
C ALA A 232 -21.46 103.61 -12.39
N LYS A 233 -21.33 104.02 -11.12
CA LYS A 233 -22.27 103.71 -10.03
C LYS A 233 -23.27 104.84 -9.75
N ALA A 234 -23.21 105.96 -10.47
CA ALA A 234 -24.23 107.00 -10.44
C ALA A 234 -25.46 106.58 -11.27
N ILE A 235 -26.17 105.57 -10.77
CA ILE A 235 -27.62 105.37 -10.85
C ILE A 235 -28.06 105.00 -9.43
#